data_AF-A0A8B8R212-F1
#
_entry.id   AF-A0A8B8R212-F1
#
_cell.length_a   1.000
_cell.length_b   1.000
_cell.length_c   1.000
_cell.angle_alpha   90.00
_cell.angle_beta   90.00
_cell.angle_gamma   90.00
#
_symmetry.space_group_name_H-M   'P 1'
#
loop_
_entity.id
_entity.type
_entity.pdbx_description
1 polymer ?
#
loop_
_entity_poly.entity_id
_entity_poly.type
_entity_poly.pdbx_seq_one_letter_code
_entity_poly.pdbx_strand_id
1 'polypeptide(L)'
;MFQRIWSDKDEIKLLQGMVEFLEEKKLRPMANVGAFKDFLHKKSVRFGFLANESQIYNKMRKMKVKFTNGCETGRIWRKPHDQKVAELSHVLWGGDGKTSKTPDGAGKVAADLPESPVEFEDGDWASVSSQLQLSSTGLEQKVLRIGMGMIGSSEIEELKEKWRQLRMSELQVDNDRAMLVNHQATLIMDGYRRADRRCRK
;
A
#
# COMPACT_ATOMS: atom_id res chain seq x y z
N MET A 1 -3.15 -29.45 -5.43
CA MET A 1 -3.23 -29.11 -4.00
C MET A 1 -2.14 -28.09 -3.69
N PHE A 2 -2.43 -26.98 -3.01
CA PHE A 2 -1.41 -26.01 -2.60
C PHE A 2 -0.89 -26.34 -1.21
N GLN A 3 0.41 -26.61 -1.08
CA GLN A 3 1.04 -26.85 0.21
C GLN A 3 1.38 -25.51 0.87
N ARG A 4 0.90 -25.32 2.11
CA ARG A 4 1.20 -24.13 2.90
C ARG A 4 2.62 -24.24 3.46
N ILE A 5 3.56 -23.51 2.87
CA ILE A 5 4.98 -23.48 3.28
C ILE A 5 5.20 -22.62 4.54
N TRP A 6 4.45 -21.51 4.66
CA TRP A 6 4.58 -20.55 5.77
C TRP A 6 3.46 -20.74 6.77
N SER A 7 3.78 -21.11 8.01
CA SER A 7 2.82 -21.12 9.10
C SER A 7 2.54 -19.71 9.63
N ASP A 8 1.45 -19.54 10.35
CA ASP A 8 1.11 -18.31 11.07
C ASP A 8 2.27 -17.84 11.98
N LYS A 9 2.97 -18.77 12.63
CA LYS A 9 4.12 -18.46 13.49
C LYS A 9 5.34 -18.00 12.68
N ASP A 10 5.55 -18.55 11.48
CA ASP A 10 6.67 -18.17 10.61
C ASP A 10 6.48 -16.76 10.04
N GLU A 11 5.24 -16.36 9.75
CA GLU A 11 4.91 -15.00 9.29
C GLU A 11 5.29 -13.94 10.33
N ILE A 12 4.94 -14.18 11.59
CA ILE A 12 5.29 -13.28 12.69
C ILE A 12 6.82 -13.21 12.89
N LYS A 13 7.48 -14.38 12.90
CA LYS A 13 8.96 -14.47 13.01
C LYS A 13 9.67 -13.72 11.90
N LEU A 14 9.18 -13.84 10.66
CA LEU A 14 9.74 -13.14 9.51
C LEU A 14 9.67 -11.62 9.71
N LEU A 15 8.51 -11.10 10.11
CA LEU A 15 8.34 -9.65 10.35
C LEU A 15 9.17 -9.16 11.55
N GLN A 16 9.25 -9.92 12.64
CA GLN A 16 10.11 -9.59 13.77
C GLN A 16 11.58 -9.52 13.34
N GLY A 17 12.05 -10.51 12.57
CA GLY A 17 13.39 -10.49 12.00
C GLY A 17 13.63 -9.25 11.14
N MET A 18 12.64 -8.80 10.36
CA MET A 18 12.75 -7.58 9.56
C MET A 18 12.92 -6.33 10.43
N VAL A 19 12.18 -6.21 11.53
CA VAL A 19 12.28 -5.08 12.46
C VAL A 19 13.66 -5.07 13.11
N GLU A 20 14.12 -6.20 13.64
CA GLU A 20 15.43 -6.31 14.27
C GLU A 20 16.58 -6.05 13.28
N PHE A 21 16.43 -6.49 12.02
CA PHE A 21 17.42 -6.23 10.97
C PHE A 21 17.51 -4.72 10.64
N LEU A 22 16.38 -4.03 10.61
CA LEU A 22 16.35 -2.57 10.43
C LEU A 22 17.00 -1.84 11.60
N GLU A 23 16.76 -2.27 12.84
CA GLU A 23 17.36 -1.66 14.02
C GLU A 23 18.88 -1.89 14.08
N GLU A 24 19.32 -3.13 13.86
CA GLU A 24 20.72 -3.51 14.04
C GLU A 24 21.61 -3.13 12.86
N LYS A 25 21.15 -3.39 11.62
CA LYS A 25 21.94 -3.14 10.41
C LYS A 25 21.64 -1.79 9.76
N LYS A 26 20.52 -1.15 10.12
CA LYS A 26 20.03 0.08 9.46
C LYS A 26 19.89 -0.05 7.94
N LEU A 27 19.74 -1.28 7.44
CA LEU A 27 19.56 -1.61 6.04
C LEU A 27 18.15 -2.11 5.80
N ARG A 28 17.59 -1.80 4.62
CA ARG A 28 16.25 -2.29 4.26
C ARG A 28 16.29 -3.79 3.93
N PRO A 29 15.48 -4.65 4.58
CA PRO A 29 15.46 -6.09 4.33
C PRO A 29 15.12 -6.45 2.88
N MET A 30 14.21 -5.69 2.25
CA MET A 30 13.78 -5.97 0.87
C MET A 30 14.86 -5.65 -0.18
N ALA A 31 15.72 -4.67 0.10
CA ALA A 31 16.84 -4.31 -0.77
C ALA A 31 18.09 -5.18 -0.53
N ASN A 32 18.16 -5.85 0.62
CA ASN A 32 19.34 -6.61 1.07
C ASN A 32 18.95 -8.04 1.47
N VAL A 33 18.25 -8.76 0.58
CA VAL A 33 17.65 -10.07 0.88
C VAL A 33 18.69 -11.11 1.29
N GLY A 34 19.86 -11.14 0.65
CA GLY A 34 20.96 -12.04 1.00
C GLY A 34 21.47 -11.80 2.42
N ALA A 35 21.79 -10.54 2.77
CA ALA A 35 22.21 -10.16 4.11
C ALA A 35 21.11 -10.43 5.16
N PHE A 36 19.85 -10.23 4.78
CA PHE A 36 18.71 -10.52 5.64
C PHE A 36 18.52 -12.03 5.88
N LYS A 37 18.68 -12.87 4.85
CA LYS A 37 18.66 -14.33 4.97
C LYS A 37 19.77 -14.82 5.90
N ASP A 38 20.98 -14.30 5.73
CA ASP A 38 22.10 -14.63 6.62
C ASP A 38 21.83 -14.19 8.06
N PHE A 39 21.19 -13.03 8.26
CA PHE A 39 20.78 -12.55 9.57
C PHE A 39 19.75 -13.50 10.22
N LEU A 40 18.75 -13.95 9.46
CA LEU A 40 17.75 -14.92 9.92
C LEU A 40 18.35 -16.28 10.27
N HIS A 41 19.42 -16.70 9.57
CA HIS A 41 20.12 -17.95 9.87
C HIS A 41 21.04 -17.84 11.10
N LYS A 42 21.60 -16.65 11.36
CA LYS A 42 22.49 -16.38 12.50
C LYS A 42 21.72 -16.19 13.80
N LYS A 43 20.59 -15.48 13.77
CA LYS A 43 19.68 -15.42 14.91
C LYS A 43 18.90 -16.74 15.01
N SER A 44 18.48 -17.12 16.23
CA SER A 44 17.68 -18.34 16.48
C SER A 44 16.24 -18.26 15.92
N VAL A 45 16.00 -17.46 14.88
CA VAL A 45 14.76 -17.37 14.10
C VAL A 45 14.81 -18.42 12.99
N ARG A 46 15.08 -19.68 13.37
CA ARG A 46 15.03 -20.78 12.41
C ARG A 46 13.59 -21.05 12.04
N PHE A 47 13.30 -20.99 10.74
CA PHE A 47 12.09 -21.58 10.17
C PHE A 47 12.24 -23.10 10.19
N GLY A 48 11.12 -23.82 10.24
CA GLY A 48 11.12 -25.29 10.12
C GLY A 48 11.57 -25.81 8.74
N PHE A 49 11.94 -24.91 7.82
CA PHE A 49 12.36 -25.20 6.45
C PHE A 49 13.45 -24.23 6.01
N LEU A 50 14.26 -24.63 5.02
CA LEU A 50 15.28 -23.78 4.42
C LEU A 50 14.64 -22.87 3.36
N ALA A 51 14.42 -21.61 3.72
CA ALA A 51 13.87 -20.62 2.81
C ALA A 51 14.98 -20.05 1.90
N ASN A 52 14.81 -20.13 0.58
CA ASN A 52 15.72 -19.43 -0.34
C ASN A 52 15.39 -17.93 -0.42
N GLU A 53 16.32 -17.11 -0.89
CA GLU A 53 16.17 -15.65 -0.98
C GLU A 53 14.91 -15.24 -1.73
N SER A 54 14.62 -15.89 -2.86
CA SER A 54 13.41 -15.63 -3.64
C SER A 54 12.13 -15.97 -2.88
N GLN A 55 12.14 -17.01 -2.04
CA GLN A 55 10.98 -17.37 -1.22
C GLN A 55 10.74 -16.36 -0.10
N ILE A 56 11.83 -15.92 0.56
CA ILE A 56 11.80 -14.87 1.58
C ILE A 56 11.31 -13.56 0.97
N TYR A 57 11.91 -13.13 -0.14
CA TYR A 57 11.52 -11.91 -0.86
C TYR A 57 10.05 -11.94 -1.27
N ASN A 58 9.61 -13.03 -1.92
CA ASN A 58 8.22 -13.17 -2.34
C ASN A 58 7.25 -13.15 -1.16
N LYS A 59 7.65 -13.72 -0.02
CA LYS A 59 6.82 -13.68 1.19
C LYS A 59 6.75 -12.27 1.76
N MET A 60 7.88 -11.59 1.92
CA MET A 60 7.93 -10.19 2.37
C MET A 60 7.07 -9.30 1.48
N ARG A 61 7.19 -9.44 0.15
CA ARG A 61 6.39 -8.72 -0.84
C ARG A 61 4.89 -8.95 -0.63
N LYS A 62 4.45 -10.21 -0.55
CA LYS A 62 3.03 -10.55 -0.35
C LYS A 62 2.48 -10.00 0.96
N MET A 63 3.29 -9.99 2.02
CA MET A 63 2.90 -9.43 3.31
C MET A 63 2.75 -7.90 3.25
N LYS A 64 3.70 -7.20 2.61
CA LYS A 64 3.64 -5.75 2.37
C LYS A 64 2.37 -5.35 1.59
N VAL A 65 2.08 -6.06 0.50
CA VAL A 65 0.88 -5.81 -0.33
C VAL A 65 -0.41 -6.07 0.46
N LYS A 66 -0.48 -7.17 1.22
CA LYS A 66 -1.65 -7.47 2.06
C LYS A 66 -1.91 -6.36 3.08
N PHE A 67 -0.86 -5.82 3.69
CA PHE A 67 -0.96 -4.74 4.68
C PHE A 67 -1.40 -3.42 4.04
N THR A 68 -0.68 -2.95 3.01
CA THR A 68 -0.96 -1.67 2.32
C THR A 68 -2.37 -1.60 1.75
N ASN A 69 -2.80 -2.62 1.02
CA ASN A 69 -4.19 -2.71 0.54
C ASN A 69 -5.20 -2.72 1.69
N GLY A 70 -4.85 -3.34 2.82
CA GLY A 70 -5.68 -3.34 4.03
C GLY A 70 -5.83 -1.94 4.63
N CYS A 71 -4.77 -1.14 4.64
CA CYS A 71 -4.82 0.26 5.07
C CYS A 71 -5.68 1.11 4.12
N GLU A 72 -5.49 0.97 2.81
CA GLU A 72 -6.27 1.72 1.80
C GLU A 72 -7.76 1.39 1.84
N THR A 73 -8.12 0.14 2.12
CA THR A 73 -9.52 -0.33 2.17
C THR A 73 -10.18 -0.20 3.54
N GLY A 74 -9.47 0.32 4.55
CA GLY A 74 -9.97 0.40 5.92
C GLY A 74 -10.25 -0.97 6.56
N ARG A 75 -9.52 -2.01 6.13
CA ARG A 75 -9.72 -3.39 6.56
C ARG A 75 -9.43 -3.56 8.05
N ILE A 76 -10.40 -4.13 8.77
CA ILE A 76 -10.24 -4.50 10.19
C ILE A 76 -9.66 -5.92 10.32
N TRP A 77 -8.48 -6.03 10.95
CA TRP A 77 -7.83 -7.30 11.26
C TRP A 77 -8.44 -7.94 12.52
N ARG A 78 -9.30 -8.95 12.36
CA ARG A 78 -10.04 -9.56 13.48
C ARG A 78 -9.33 -10.71 14.18
N LYS A 79 -8.46 -11.44 13.47
CA LYS A 79 -7.77 -12.61 14.03
C LYS A 79 -6.56 -12.15 14.86
N PRO A 80 -6.28 -12.76 16.02
CA PRO A 80 -5.12 -12.39 16.84
C PRO A 80 -3.79 -12.43 16.07
N HIS A 81 -3.62 -13.43 15.20
CA HIS A 81 -2.46 -13.51 14.30
C HIS A 81 -2.40 -12.33 13.32
N ASP A 82 -3.50 -12.04 12.63
CA ASP A 82 -3.55 -10.96 11.63
C ASP A 82 -3.33 -9.58 12.29
N GLN A 83 -3.79 -9.40 13.53
CA GLN A 83 -3.51 -8.18 14.33
C GLN A 83 -2.02 -8.04 14.60
N LYS A 84 -1.36 -9.09 15.07
CA LYS A 84 0.09 -9.06 15.34
C LYS A 84 0.90 -8.78 14.08
N VAL A 85 0.52 -9.40 12.97
CA VAL A 85 1.11 -9.15 11.65
C VAL A 85 0.91 -7.68 11.25
N ALA A 86 -0.28 -7.11 11.45
CA ALA A 86 -0.56 -5.71 11.13
C ALA A 86 0.23 -4.73 12.00
N GLU A 87 0.36 -4.97 13.30
CA GLU A 87 1.19 -4.15 14.21
C GLU A 87 2.64 -4.09 13.75
N LEU A 88 3.26 -5.24 13.49
CA LEU A 88 4.65 -5.32 13.01
C LEU A 88 4.80 -4.69 11.62
N SER A 89 3.81 -4.89 10.75
CA SER A 89 3.79 -4.28 9.41
C SER A 89 3.69 -2.76 9.47
N HIS A 90 2.98 -2.21 10.45
CA HIS A 90 2.88 -0.77 10.66
C HIS A 90 4.22 -0.17 11.10
N VAL A 91 5.01 -0.86 11.91
CA VAL A 91 6.37 -0.42 12.27
C VAL A 91 7.29 -0.40 11.05
N LEU A 92 7.12 -1.37 10.13
CA LEU A 92 7.96 -1.52 8.94
C LEU A 92 7.58 -0.58 7.79
N TRP A 93 6.29 -0.33 7.59
CA TRP A 93 5.75 0.34 6.40
C TRP A 93 4.69 1.41 6.69
N GLY A 94 4.17 1.48 7.91
CA GLY A 94 3.25 2.53 8.34
C GLY A 94 4.04 3.80 8.61
N GLY A 95 4.20 4.64 7.58
CA GLY A 95 4.91 5.90 7.69
C GLY A 95 4.23 6.84 8.67
N ASP A 96 4.75 6.91 9.90
CA ASP A 96 4.63 8.10 10.75
C ASP A 96 5.88 8.96 10.56
N GLY A 97 5.69 10.20 10.13
CA GLY A 97 6.72 11.13 9.68
C GLY A 97 7.71 11.60 10.75
N LYS A 98 8.60 10.71 11.22
CA LYS A 98 9.80 11.07 11.99
C LYS A 98 11.00 10.24 11.55
N THR A 99 11.57 10.58 10.40
CA THR A 99 12.99 10.31 10.14
C THR A 99 13.82 11.49 10.65
N SER A 100 14.56 11.20 11.71
CA SER A 100 15.72 11.93 12.20
C SER A 100 16.52 12.64 11.10
N LYS A 101 16.73 13.94 11.30
CA LYS A 101 17.79 14.72 10.64
C LYS A 101 19.16 14.19 11.06
N THR A 102 20.07 14.06 10.11
CA THR A 102 21.50 14.40 10.28
C THR A 102 22.10 14.83 8.92
N PRO A 103 23.20 15.62 8.92
CA PRO A 103 23.38 16.74 8.00
C PRO A 103 24.51 16.60 6.95
N ASP A 104 24.43 17.52 5.99
CA ASP A 104 25.47 18.21 5.20
C ASP A 104 26.52 17.48 4.36
N GLY A 105 26.74 18.04 3.15
CA GLY A 105 28.03 17.93 2.47
C GLY A 105 27.97 18.11 0.95
N ALA A 106 28.21 19.33 0.48
CA ALA A 106 28.20 19.74 -0.93
C ALA A 106 29.30 19.14 -1.82
N GLY A 107 29.01 19.01 -3.13
CA GLY A 107 29.88 19.60 -4.16
C GLY A 107 30.36 18.73 -5.35
N LYS A 108 29.86 19.12 -6.53
CA LYS A 108 30.52 19.22 -7.85
C LYS A 108 30.56 18.05 -8.88
N VAL A 109 29.67 18.20 -9.86
CA VAL A 109 29.79 18.18 -11.35
C VAL A 109 30.58 17.08 -12.09
N ALA A 110 29.87 16.38 -12.98
CA ALA A 110 30.20 16.27 -14.41
C ALA A 110 28.96 15.71 -15.15
N ALA A 111 28.73 16.22 -16.36
CA ALA A 111 27.62 15.85 -17.22
C ALA A 111 27.71 14.39 -17.67
N ASP A 112 26.59 13.67 -17.67
CA ASP A 112 26.43 12.47 -18.50
C ASP A 112 24.94 12.19 -18.80
N LEU A 113 24.72 11.44 -19.87
CA LEU A 113 23.47 10.97 -20.49
C LEU A 113 22.26 10.73 -19.55
N PRO A 114 21.01 10.79 -20.09
CA PRO A 114 19.81 10.53 -19.30
C PRO A 114 19.93 9.18 -18.61
N GLU A 115 19.87 9.24 -17.27
CA GLU A 115 19.89 8.09 -16.39
C GLU A 115 18.95 7.02 -16.94
N SER A 116 19.44 5.78 -16.94
CA SER A 116 18.63 4.60 -17.18
C SER A 116 17.29 4.73 -16.45
N PRO A 117 16.16 4.31 -17.05
CA PRO A 117 14.84 4.46 -16.45
C PRO A 117 14.88 4.06 -14.98
N VAL A 118 14.46 4.96 -14.09
CA VAL A 118 14.36 4.67 -12.66
C VAL A 118 13.51 3.41 -12.54
N GLU A 119 14.13 2.29 -12.16
CA GLU A 119 13.42 1.02 -12.06
C GLU A 119 12.43 1.14 -10.90
N PHE A 120 11.16 1.39 -11.23
CA PHE A 120 10.08 1.30 -10.28
C PHE A 120 10.03 -0.13 -9.73
N GLU A 121 10.27 -0.30 -8.43
CA GLU A 121 10.02 -1.56 -7.76
C GLU A 121 8.56 -2.00 -8.06
N ASP A 122 8.33 -3.27 -8.38
CA ASP A 122 7.00 -3.76 -8.78
C ASP A 122 5.87 -3.42 -7.78
N GLY A 123 6.21 -3.26 -6.50
CA GLY A 123 5.25 -2.85 -5.46
C GLY A 123 4.91 -1.35 -5.52
N ASP A 124 5.89 -0.51 -5.84
CA ASP A 124 5.69 0.92 -6.05
C ASP A 124 4.89 1.16 -7.34
N TRP A 125 5.20 0.41 -8.39
CA TRP A 125 4.43 0.41 -9.64
C TRP A 125 2.95 0.03 -9.46
N ALA A 126 2.65 -1.00 -8.65
CA ALA A 126 1.27 -1.43 -8.42
C ALA A 126 0.45 -0.32 -7.72
N SER A 127 1.04 0.31 -6.70
CA SER A 127 0.42 1.44 -5.98
C SER A 127 0.20 2.63 -6.91
N VAL A 128 1.26 3.06 -7.63
CA VAL A 128 1.19 4.16 -8.60
C VAL A 128 0.16 3.88 -9.69
N SER A 129 0.13 2.67 -10.25
CA SER A 129 -0.82 2.29 -11.30
C SER A 129 -2.27 2.34 -10.82
N SER A 130 -2.54 1.99 -9.57
CA SER A 130 -3.88 2.03 -8.99
C SER A 130 -4.28 3.46 -8.63
N GLN A 131 -3.36 4.22 -8.02
CA GLN A 131 -3.58 5.60 -7.58
C GLN A 131 -3.83 6.56 -8.74
N LEU A 132 -3.20 6.30 -9.88
CA LEU A 132 -3.34 7.07 -11.13
C LEU A 132 -4.31 6.44 -12.14
N GLN A 133 -5.04 5.38 -11.75
CA GLN A 133 -6.00 4.69 -12.61
C GLN A 133 -5.41 4.25 -13.97
N LEU A 134 -4.15 3.82 -14.00
CA LEU A 134 -3.46 3.48 -15.26
C LEU A 134 -3.99 2.18 -15.88
N SER A 135 -4.53 1.28 -15.05
CA SER A 135 -5.13 0.02 -15.50
C SER A 135 -6.40 0.22 -16.34
N SER A 136 -7.06 1.38 -16.26
CA SER A 136 -8.24 1.69 -17.07
C SER A 136 -7.90 2.40 -18.39
N THR A 137 -6.64 2.76 -18.63
CA THR A 137 -6.22 3.47 -19.86
C THR A 137 -6.18 2.58 -21.10
N GLY A 138 -6.18 1.25 -20.94
CA GLY A 138 -6.07 0.28 -22.02
C GLY A 138 -4.67 0.18 -22.65
N LEU A 139 -3.68 0.92 -22.13
CA LEU A 139 -2.29 0.87 -22.60
C LEU A 139 -1.55 -0.36 -22.07
N GLU A 140 -0.59 -0.87 -22.84
CA GLU A 140 0.24 -2.00 -22.43
C GLU A 140 1.05 -1.66 -21.17
N GLN A 141 1.13 -2.60 -20.23
CA GLN A 141 1.79 -2.40 -18.94
C GLN A 141 3.26 -1.97 -19.07
N LYS A 142 3.97 -2.46 -20.10
CA LYS A 142 5.35 -2.08 -20.37
C LYS A 142 5.46 -0.65 -20.87
N VAL A 143 4.56 -0.22 -21.74
CA VAL A 143 4.46 1.17 -22.24
C VAL A 143 4.19 2.13 -21.08
N LEU A 144 3.25 1.77 -20.20
CA LEU A 144 2.93 2.54 -19.00
C LEU A 144 4.12 2.67 -18.05
N ARG A 145 4.86 1.57 -17.81
CA ARG A 145 6.02 1.57 -16.91
C ARG A 145 7.16 2.44 -17.45
N ILE A 146 7.45 2.33 -18.74
CA ILE A 146 8.46 3.16 -19.42
C ILE A 146 8.05 4.63 -19.38
N GLY A 147 6.80 4.94 -19.76
CA GLY A 147 6.29 6.30 -19.78
C GLY A 147 6.32 6.95 -18.39
N MET A 148 5.94 6.22 -17.33
CA MET A 148 6.00 6.75 -15.98
C MET A 148 7.43 6.94 -15.47
N GLY A 149 8.37 6.08 -15.87
CA GLY A 149 9.79 6.25 -15.56
C GLY A 149 10.46 7.45 -16.23
N MET A 150 9.82 8.05 -17.24
CA MET A 150 10.28 9.27 -17.91
C MET A 150 9.72 10.56 -17.29
N ILE A 151 8.68 10.46 -16.46
CA ILE A 151 8.06 11.61 -15.78
C ILE A 151 8.84 11.91 -14.50
N GLY A 152 9.08 13.20 -14.21
CA GLY A 152 9.80 13.59 -13.00
C GLY A 152 9.04 13.21 -11.73
N SER A 153 9.78 12.82 -10.67
CA SER A 153 9.18 12.40 -9.39
C SER A 153 8.22 13.46 -8.81
N SER A 154 8.56 14.76 -8.93
CA SER A 154 7.68 15.85 -8.50
C SER A 154 6.37 15.93 -9.29
N GLU A 155 6.41 15.68 -10.60
CA GLU A 155 5.23 15.69 -11.48
C GLU A 155 4.32 14.49 -11.17
N ILE A 156 4.90 13.32 -10.85
CA ILE A 156 4.17 12.13 -10.42
C ILE A 156 3.43 12.40 -9.11
N GLU A 157 4.07 13.03 -8.13
CA GLU A 157 3.44 13.39 -6.86
C GLU A 157 2.32 14.42 -7.04
N GLU A 158 2.51 15.42 -7.92
CA GLU A 158 1.43 16.36 -8.28
C GLU A 158 0.24 15.63 -8.92
N LEU A 159 0.50 14.66 -9.80
CA LEU A 159 -0.53 13.86 -10.45
C LEU A 159 -1.29 13.00 -9.43
N LYS A 160 -0.58 12.36 -8.49
CA LYS A 160 -1.19 11.59 -7.40
C LYS A 160 -2.12 12.46 -6.56
N GLU A 161 -1.71 13.68 -6.25
CA GLU A 161 -2.52 14.63 -5.49
C GLU A 161 -3.77 15.07 -6.27
N LYS A 162 -3.65 15.39 -7.56
CA LYS A 162 -4.82 15.72 -8.41
C LYS A 162 -5.82 14.57 -8.48
N TRP A 163 -5.35 13.33 -8.65
CA TRP A 163 -6.22 12.15 -8.62
C TRP A 163 -6.88 11.94 -7.26
N ARG A 164 -6.17 12.24 -6.16
CA ARG A 164 -6.74 12.20 -4.81
C ARG A 164 -7.86 13.24 -4.65
N GLN A 165 -7.64 14.47 -5.12
CA GLN A 165 -8.64 15.53 -5.09
C GLN A 165 -9.88 15.17 -5.92
N LEU A 166 -9.70 14.67 -7.14
CA LEU A 166 -10.80 14.23 -7.99
C LEU A 166 -11.67 13.19 -7.29
N ARG A 167 -11.06 12.14 -6.72
CA ARG A 167 -11.80 11.12 -5.97
C ARG A 167 -12.59 11.69 -4.81
N MET A 168 -12.01 12.63 -4.04
CA MET A 168 -12.73 13.28 -2.94
C MET A 168 -13.92 14.10 -3.44
N SER A 169 -13.78 14.79 -4.58
CA SER A 169 -14.87 15.53 -5.21
C SER A 169 -15.98 14.61 -5.75
N GLU A 170 -15.64 13.48 -6.38
CA GLU A 170 -16.60 12.47 -6.82
C GLU A 170 -17.41 11.92 -5.63
N LEU A 171 -16.73 11.59 -4.53
CA LEU A 171 -17.35 11.10 -3.29
C LEU A 171 -18.32 12.15 -2.69
N GLN A 172 -17.98 13.43 -2.80
CA GLN A 172 -18.85 14.51 -2.37
C GLN A 172 -20.12 14.58 -3.23
N VAL A 173 -19.98 14.48 -4.56
CA VAL A 173 -21.12 14.45 -5.48
C VAL A 173 -22.04 13.26 -5.18
N ASP A 174 -21.47 12.09 -4.93
CA ASP A 174 -22.24 10.90 -4.56
C ASP A 174 -22.98 11.08 -3.23
N ASN A 175 -22.34 11.69 -2.22
CA ASN A 175 -22.98 12.03 -0.96
C ASN A 175 -24.16 12.99 -1.14
N ASP A 176 -23.96 14.07 -1.91
CA ASP A 176 -25.00 15.08 -2.15
C ASP A 176 -26.17 14.46 -2.92
N ARG A 177 -25.88 13.59 -3.89
CA ARG A 177 -26.90 12.81 -4.61
C ARG A 177 -27.68 11.90 -3.66
N ALA A 178 -27.01 11.22 -2.74
CA ALA A 178 -27.67 10.36 -1.76
C ALA A 178 -28.60 11.18 -0.82
N MET A 179 -28.17 12.37 -0.39
CA MET A 179 -29.01 13.27 0.41
C MET A 179 -30.27 13.71 -0.35
N LEU A 180 -30.13 14.07 -1.63
CA LEU A 180 -31.27 14.45 -2.48
C LEU A 180 -32.26 13.30 -2.65
N VAL A 181 -31.77 12.08 -2.91
CA VAL A 181 -32.61 10.88 -3.03
C VAL A 181 -33.37 10.61 -1.72
N ASN A 182 -32.70 10.73 -0.58
CA ASN A 182 -33.34 10.55 0.72
C ASN A 182 -34.41 11.62 0.99
N HIS A 183 -34.12 12.88 0.65
CA HIS A 183 -35.09 13.96 0.77
C HIS A 183 -36.31 13.73 -0.12
N GLN A 184 -36.09 13.32 -1.37
CA GLN A 184 -37.16 12.96 -2.30
C GLN A 184 -38.05 11.84 -1.75
N ALA A 185 -37.46 10.76 -1.23
CA ALA A 185 -38.21 9.67 -0.60
C ALA A 185 -39.05 10.15 0.59
N THR A 186 -38.50 11.04 1.41
CA THR A 186 -39.20 11.65 2.56
C THR A 186 -40.42 12.45 2.11
N LEU A 187 -40.28 13.30 1.09
CA LEU A 187 -41.40 14.09 0.54
C LEU A 187 -42.52 13.19 0.00
N ILE A 188 -42.16 12.10 -0.69
CA ILE A 188 -43.13 11.11 -1.20
C ILE A 188 -43.88 10.47 -0.03
N MET A 189 -43.16 9.98 0.99
CA MET A 189 -43.78 9.36 2.18
C MET A 189 -44.75 10.31 2.89
N ASP A 190 -44.37 11.57 3.07
CA ASP A 190 -45.23 12.56 3.70
C ASP A 190 -46.47 12.88 2.86
N GLY A 191 -46.34 12.84 1.52
CA GLY A 191 -47.46 12.90 0.60
C GLY A 191 -48.50 11.80 0.88
N TYR A 192 -48.06 10.55 0.97
CA TYR A 192 -48.93 9.41 1.30
C TYR A 192 -49.56 9.55 2.70
N ARG A 193 -48.77 9.95 3.71
CA ARG A 193 -49.29 10.17 5.07
C ARG A 193 -50.38 11.24 5.12
N ARG A 194 -50.24 12.33 4.36
CA ARG A 194 -51.27 13.38 4.25
C ARG A 194 -52.54 12.87 3.56
N ALA A 195 -52.40 12.06 2.52
CA ALA A 195 -53.54 11.46 1.82
C ALA A 195 -54.33 10.52 2.73
N ASP A 196 -53.65 9.60 3.44
CA ASP A 196 -54.28 8.66 4.37
C ASP A 196 -55.06 9.37 5.50
N ARG A 197 -54.48 10.43 6.10
CA ARG A 197 -55.19 11.23 7.11
C ARG A 197 -56.45 11.92 6.59
N ARG A 198 -56.49 12.30 5.31
CA ARG A 198 -57.67 12.92 4.69
C ARG A 198 -58.77 11.91 4.40
N CYS A 199 -58.43 10.67 4.05
CA CYS A 199 -59.41 9.60 3.83
C CYS A 199 -60.06 9.07 5.11
N ARG A 200 -59.44 9.31 6.28
CA ARG A 200 -59.96 8.87 7.60
C ARG A 200 -60.82 9.91 8.32
N LYS A 201 -61.02 11.10 7.74
CA LYS A 201 -61.96 12.12 8.22
C LYS A 201 -63.24 12.06 7.41
#